data_AF-A0A6M5JIP1-F1
#
_entry.id   AF-A0A6M5JIP1-F1
#
_cell.length_a   1.000
_cell.length_b   1.000
_cell.length_c   1.000
_cell.angle_alpha   90.00
_cell.angle_beta   90.00
_cell.angle_gamma   90.00
#
_symmetry.space_group_name_H-M   'P 1'
#
loop_
_entity.id
_entity.type
_entity.pdbx_description
1 polymer ?
#
loop_
_entity_poly.entity_id
_entity_poly.type
_entity_poly.pdbx_seq_one_letter_code
_entity_poly.pdbx_strand_id
1 'polypeptide(L)'
;MTQKGWRRWYGWYRSVHVKSLDAHQARSLLGARAQLVGMRTRLSNMVRGVLKTFGLLPGADRGLRFDRRVEAMIEDAPDVALIVRPLLATWRQLREQIAVFDTTVQRRVKRDATCRLLMTVPGIGALSALAFVSTIEDPTRFARSRSVGAHLGLTPRRYQSGEMDRSGHISGCGDVLARTLMYEAAIVILHRVKRPLHLKDWALAIVERAGPGKARVALARKLSVILHSVWRSGEPFRWEPATVA
;
A
#
# COMPACT_ATOMS: atom_id res chain seq x y z
N MET A 1 -26.32 40.24 -20.12
CA MET A 1 -27.35 39.88 -19.12
C MET A 1 -26.70 39.07 -18.01
N THR A 2 -26.77 39.59 -16.79
CA THR A 2 -25.97 39.25 -15.62
C THR A 2 -26.45 37.99 -14.89
N GLN A 3 -25.65 36.91 -14.90
CA GLN A 3 -25.79 35.74 -14.01
C GLN A 3 -25.31 36.05 -12.59
N LYS A 4 -25.88 37.06 -11.94
CA LYS A 4 -25.78 37.27 -10.48
C LYS A 4 -27.08 36.75 -9.85
N GLY A 5 -27.15 35.46 -9.52
CA GLY A 5 -28.41 34.92 -8.98
C GLY A 5 -28.43 33.55 -8.29
N TRP A 6 -27.32 32.78 -8.25
CA TRP A 6 -27.37 31.38 -7.77
C TRP A 6 -26.41 31.05 -6.62
N ARG A 7 -25.93 32.04 -5.86
CA ARG A 7 -24.92 31.81 -4.79
C ARG A 7 -25.47 31.56 -3.38
N ARG A 8 -26.78 31.42 -3.15
CA ARG A 8 -27.33 31.55 -1.78
C ARG A 8 -27.87 30.30 -1.09
N TRP A 9 -27.86 29.10 -1.70
CA TRP A 9 -28.50 27.92 -1.09
C TRP A 9 -27.73 26.58 -1.11
N TYR A 10 -26.42 26.55 -1.42
CA TYR A 10 -25.61 25.31 -1.42
C TYR A 10 -24.24 25.45 -0.71
N GLY A 11 -24.15 26.18 0.41
CA GLY A 11 -22.90 26.40 1.15
C GLY A 11 -22.30 25.18 1.87
N TRP A 12 -22.95 24.03 1.82
CA TRP A 12 -22.59 22.83 2.60
C TRP A 12 -21.74 21.81 1.83
N TYR A 13 -21.67 21.90 0.51
CA TYR A 13 -20.94 20.92 -0.30
C TYR A 13 -19.64 21.51 -0.83
N ARG A 14 -18.54 20.97 -0.34
CA ARG A 14 -17.20 21.27 -0.87
C ARG A 14 -17.06 20.56 -2.21
N SER A 15 -16.69 21.28 -3.27
CA SER A 15 -16.43 20.70 -4.60
C SER A 15 -15.51 19.48 -4.48
N VAL A 16 -15.97 18.33 -4.97
CA VAL A 16 -15.19 17.09 -4.95
C VAL A 16 -14.24 17.09 -6.14
N HIS A 17 -12.97 16.81 -5.86
CA HIS A 17 -11.98 16.63 -6.91
C HIS A 17 -12.32 15.38 -7.73
N VAL A 18 -12.60 15.58 -9.02
CA VAL A 18 -12.80 14.51 -9.99
C VAL A 18 -11.43 14.08 -10.50
N LYS A 19 -11.12 12.80 -10.41
CA LYS A 19 -9.84 12.29 -10.87
C LYS A 19 -9.77 12.27 -12.39
N SER A 20 -8.60 12.52 -12.94
CA SER A 20 -8.31 12.32 -14.35
C SER A 20 -8.46 10.85 -14.75
N LEU A 21 -8.70 10.64 -16.05
CA LEU A 21 -8.74 9.31 -16.63
C LEU A 21 -7.43 8.55 -16.38
N ASP A 22 -6.29 9.23 -16.44
CA ASP A 22 -4.98 8.64 -16.17
C ASP A 22 -4.90 8.10 -14.73
N ALA A 23 -5.29 8.91 -13.74
CA ALA A 23 -5.34 8.48 -12.34
C ALA A 23 -6.31 7.30 -12.12
N HIS A 24 -7.47 7.31 -12.78
CA HIS A 24 -8.39 6.17 -12.78
C HIS A 24 -7.75 4.90 -13.37
N GLN A 25 -7.07 4.99 -14.51
CA GLN A 25 -6.37 3.87 -15.12
C GLN A 25 -5.25 3.31 -14.22
N ALA A 26 -4.48 4.17 -13.55
CA ALA A 26 -3.44 3.75 -12.60
C ALA A 26 -4.04 2.94 -11.45
N ARG A 27 -5.12 3.46 -10.86
CA ARG A 27 -5.81 2.81 -9.74
C ARG A 27 -6.45 1.49 -10.16
N SER A 28 -7.06 1.43 -11.34
CA SER A 28 -7.63 0.19 -11.87
C SER A 28 -6.55 -0.88 -12.11
N LEU A 29 -5.39 -0.49 -12.67
CA LEU A 29 -4.24 -1.38 -12.83
C LEU A 29 -3.76 -1.95 -11.47
N LEU A 30 -3.56 -1.06 -10.50
CA LEU A 30 -3.10 -1.43 -9.16
C LEU A 30 -4.14 -2.30 -8.43
N GLY A 31 -5.43 -1.98 -8.57
CA GLY A 31 -6.55 -2.72 -8.01
C GLY A 31 -6.67 -4.13 -8.61
N ALA A 32 -6.64 -4.26 -9.93
CA ALA A 32 -6.67 -5.55 -10.63
C ALA A 32 -5.51 -6.45 -10.19
N ARG A 33 -4.29 -5.89 -10.13
CA ARG A 33 -3.13 -6.59 -9.61
C ARG A 33 -3.34 -7.07 -8.16
N ALA A 34 -3.84 -6.21 -7.27
CA ALA A 34 -4.09 -6.56 -5.88
C ALA A 34 -5.11 -7.71 -5.75
N GLN A 35 -6.14 -7.73 -6.60
CA GLN A 35 -7.09 -8.84 -6.67
C GLN A 35 -6.42 -10.17 -7.03
N LEU A 36 -5.57 -10.19 -8.07
CA LEU A 36 -4.85 -11.40 -8.46
C LEU A 36 -3.88 -11.88 -7.35
N VAL A 37 -3.20 -10.96 -6.67
CA VAL A 37 -2.35 -11.29 -5.52
C VAL A 37 -3.17 -11.95 -4.39
N GLY A 38 -4.39 -11.44 -4.14
CA GLY A 38 -5.33 -12.02 -3.19
C GLY A 38 -5.81 -13.41 -3.60
N MET A 39 -6.20 -13.60 -4.87
CA MET A 39 -6.59 -14.90 -5.42
C MET A 39 -5.45 -15.92 -5.33
N ARG A 40 -4.23 -15.54 -5.72
CA ARG A 40 -3.03 -16.39 -5.60
C ARG A 40 -2.80 -16.84 -4.15
N THR A 41 -2.95 -15.92 -3.20
CA THR A 41 -2.77 -16.23 -1.78
C THR A 41 -3.84 -17.21 -1.29
N ARG A 42 -5.11 -16.99 -1.67
CA ARG A 42 -6.20 -17.91 -1.36
C ARG A 42 -5.97 -19.30 -1.93
N LEU A 43 -5.54 -19.42 -3.19
CA LEU A 43 -5.21 -20.72 -3.78
C LEU A 43 -4.06 -21.42 -3.07
N SER A 44 -2.98 -20.70 -2.71
CA SER A 44 -1.89 -21.32 -1.95
C SER A 44 -2.34 -21.80 -0.57
N ASN A 45 -3.27 -21.10 0.08
CA ASN A 45 -3.82 -21.53 1.36
C ASN A 45 -4.78 -22.71 1.19
N MET A 46 -5.56 -22.74 0.12
CA MET A 46 -6.42 -23.88 -0.23
C MET A 46 -5.60 -25.15 -0.46
N VAL A 47 -4.54 -25.07 -1.26
CA VAL A 47 -3.60 -26.18 -1.48
C VAL A 47 -3.01 -26.68 -0.16
N ARG A 48 -2.55 -25.77 0.72
CA ARG A 48 -2.07 -26.16 2.06
C ARG A 48 -3.13 -26.85 2.89
N GLY A 49 -4.38 -26.37 2.82
CA GLY A 49 -5.51 -26.96 3.52
C GLY A 49 -5.78 -28.39 3.07
N VAL A 50 -5.87 -28.62 1.75
CA VAL A 50 -6.07 -29.95 1.16
C VAL A 50 -4.96 -30.89 1.58
N LEU A 51 -3.69 -30.50 1.39
CA LEU A 51 -2.54 -31.33 1.75
C LEU A 51 -2.55 -31.72 3.24
N LYS A 52 -2.89 -30.77 4.13
CA LYS A 52 -2.95 -31.02 5.57
C LYS A 52 -3.99 -32.09 5.95
N THR A 53 -5.13 -32.14 5.25
CA THR A 53 -6.16 -33.16 5.48
C THR A 53 -5.63 -34.57 5.24
N PHE A 54 -4.71 -34.74 4.28
CA PHE A 54 -4.09 -36.02 3.95
C PHE A 54 -2.73 -36.23 4.64
N GLY A 55 -2.43 -35.47 5.71
CA GLY A 55 -1.18 -35.61 6.48
C GLY A 55 0.07 -35.02 5.81
N LEU A 56 -0.06 -34.37 4.65
CA LEU A 56 1.04 -33.75 3.91
C LEU A 56 1.23 -32.30 4.38
N LEU A 57 2.41 -31.98 4.93
CA LEU A 57 2.69 -30.68 5.55
C LEU A 57 3.67 -29.84 4.70
N PRO A 58 3.19 -28.98 3.78
CA PRO A 58 4.04 -28.18 2.87
C PRO A 58 4.87 -27.06 3.55
N GLY A 59 4.81 -26.95 4.88
CA GLY A 59 5.60 -25.98 5.66
C GLY A 59 5.28 -24.52 5.32
N ALA A 60 6.30 -23.65 5.42
CA ALA A 60 6.19 -22.21 5.23
C ALA A 60 6.73 -21.70 3.87
N ASP A 61 7.06 -22.61 2.95
CA ASP A 61 7.64 -22.24 1.65
C ASP A 61 6.74 -21.33 0.82
N ARG A 62 7.33 -20.51 -0.05
CA ARG A 62 6.61 -19.57 -0.91
C ARG A 62 7.19 -19.58 -2.32
N GLY A 63 6.42 -19.09 -3.29
CA GLY A 63 6.89 -18.96 -4.66
C GLY A 63 7.28 -20.31 -5.26
N LEU A 64 8.35 -20.35 -6.07
CA LEU A 64 8.77 -21.58 -6.76
C LEU A 64 9.12 -22.74 -5.81
N ARG A 65 9.61 -22.44 -4.59
CA ARG A 65 9.87 -23.48 -3.59
C ARG A 65 8.60 -24.16 -3.11
N PHE A 66 7.53 -23.38 -2.89
CA PHE A 66 6.23 -23.93 -2.56
C PHE A 66 5.73 -24.85 -3.67
N ASP A 67 5.83 -24.39 -4.91
CA ASP A 67 5.39 -25.14 -6.10
C ASP A 67 6.09 -26.51 -6.19
N ARG A 68 7.43 -26.50 -6.17
CA ARG A 68 8.25 -27.72 -6.22
C ARG A 68 7.98 -28.67 -5.05
N ARG A 69 7.85 -28.14 -3.83
CA ARG A 69 7.57 -28.94 -2.64
C ARG A 69 6.18 -29.60 -2.73
N VAL A 70 5.18 -28.88 -3.23
CA VAL A 70 3.84 -29.43 -3.41
C VAL A 70 3.85 -30.56 -4.44
N GLU A 71 4.49 -30.38 -5.59
CA GLU A 71 4.60 -31.45 -6.61
C GLU A 71 5.30 -32.69 -6.07
N ALA A 72 6.41 -32.54 -5.33
CA ALA A 72 7.11 -33.66 -4.72
C ALA A 72 6.25 -34.40 -3.67
N MET A 73 5.41 -33.69 -2.91
CA MET A 73 4.54 -34.30 -1.91
C MET A 73 3.39 -35.11 -2.49
N ILE A 74 2.95 -34.79 -3.71
CA ILE A 74 1.82 -35.46 -4.36
C ILE A 74 2.25 -36.51 -5.37
N GLU A 75 3.57 -36.76 -5.51
CA GLU A 75 4.12 -37.78 -6.41
C GLU A 75 3.63 -39.18 -6.05
N ASP A 76 3.72 -39.52 -4.76
CA ASP A 76 3.27 -40.81 -4.22
C ASP A 76 1.80 -40.80 -3.72
N ALA A 77 1.04 -39.74 -4.03
CA ALA A 77 -0.34 -39.56 -3.57
C ALA A 77 -1.28 -39.21 -4.74
N PRO A 78 -1.56 -40.17 -5.66
CA PRO A 78 -2.27 -39.90 -6.91
C PRO A 78 -3.65 -39.28 -6.72
N ASP A 79 -4.43 -39.75 -5.73
CA ASP A 79 -5.77 -39.20 -5.45
C ASP A 79 -5.71 -37.74 -4.98
N VAL A 80 -4.71 -37.40 -4.17
CA VAL A 80 -4.47 -36.02 -3.73
C VAL A 80 -3.97 -35.17 -4.89
N ALA A 81 -3.14 -35.74 -5.76
CA ALA A 81 -2.62 -35.07 -6.94
C ALA A 81 -3.74 -34.64 -7.91
N LEU A 82 -4.78 -35.46 -8.08
CA LEU A 82 -5.97 -35.13 -8.88
C LEU A 82 -6.67 -33.86 -8.40
N ILE A 83 -6.66 -33.60 -7.09
CA ILE A 83 -7.28 -32.41 -6.47
C ILE A 83 -6.32 -31.21 -6.54
N VAL A 84 -5.04 -31.43 -6.23
CA VAL A 84 -4.06 -30.36 -6.03
C VAL A 84 -3.53 -29.79 -7.34
N ARG A 85 -3.29 -30.62 -8.37
CA ARG A 85 -2.70 -30.18 -9.64
C ARG A 85 -3.51 -29.09 -10.35
N PRO A 86 -4.85 -29.16 -10.47
CA PRO A 86 -5.64 -28.07 -11.08
C PRO A 86 -5.55 -26.75 -10.31
N LEU A 87 -5.53 -26.80 -8.97
CA LEU A 87 -5.36 -25.63 -8.11
C LEU A 87 -3.97 -25.01 -8.30
N LEU A 88 -2.94 -25.85 -8.39
CA LEU A 88 -1.55 -25.42 -8.57
C LEU A 88 -1.34 -24.83 -9.97
N ALA A 89 -1.93 -25.41 -11.01
CA ALA A 89 -1.92 -24.86 -12.37
C ALA A 89 -2.55 -23.47 -12.43
N THR A 90 -3.72 -23.29 -11.81
CA THR A 90 -4.39 -21.98 -11.71
C THR A 90 -3.53 -20.98 -10.93
N TRP A 91 -2.90 -21.43 -9.84
CA TRP A 91 -1.99 -20.61 -9.05
C TRP A 91 -0.75 -20.15 -9.84
N ARG A 92 -0.19 -21.01 -10.71
CA ARG A 92 0.92 -20.67 -11.62
C ARG A 92 0.48 -19.59 -12.61
N GLN A 93 -0.67 -19.75 -13.26
CA GLN A 93 -1.20 -18.75 -14.20
C GLN A 93 -1.42 -17.39 -13.52
N LEU A 94 -1.98 -17.35 -12.30
CA LEU A 94 -2.10 -16.09 -11.57
C LEU A 94 -0.75 -15.40 -11.32
N ARG A 95 0.34 -16.15 -11.12
CA ARG A 95 1.67 -15.56 -10.94
C ARG A 95 2.19 -14.92 -12.23
N GLU A 96 1.96 -15.54 -13.37
CA GLU A 96 2.31 -15.00 -14.68
C GLU A 96 1.57 -13.68 -14.93
N GLN A 97 0.25 -13.67 -14.71
CA GLN A 97 -0.56 -12.45 -14.89
C GLN A 97 -0.18 -11.33 -13.91
N ILE A 98 0.18 -11.66 -12.66
CA ILE A 98 0.72 -10.67 -11.71
C ILE A 98 2.03 -10.08 -12.25
N ALA A 99 2.91 -10.88 -12.86
CA ALA A 99 4.16 -10.40 -13.44
C ALA A 99 3.94 -9.46 -14.64
N VAL A 100 2.89 -9.71 -15.44
CA VAL A 100 2.46 -8.79 -16.52
C VAL A 100 2.04 -7.43 -15.94
N PHE A 101 1.25 -7.42 -14.87
CA PHE A 101 0.88 -6.18 -14.18
C PHE A 101 2.08 -5.49 -13.54
N ASP A 102 3.00 -6.23 -12.91
CA ASP A 102 4.24 -5.69 -12.35
C ASP A 102 5.06 -4.98 -13.42
N THR A 103 5.26 -5.62 -14.57
CA THR A 103 5.99 -5.04 -15.72
C THR A 103 5.31 -3.76 -16.22
N THR A 104 3.98 -3.73 -16.23
CA THR A 104 3.21 -2.56 -16.67
C THR A 104 3.31 -1.40 -15.69
N VAL A 105 3.23 -1.67 -14.39
CA VAL A 105 3.47 -0.66 -13.33
C VAL A 105 4.89 -0.09 -13.47
N GLN A 106 5.90 -0.94 -13.63
CA GLN A 106 7.29 -0.51 -13.77
C GLN A 106 7.49 0.40 -14.98
N ARG A 107 6.93 0.05 -16.15
CA ARG A 107 7.00 0.90 -17.35
C ARG A 107 6.39 2.27 -17.13
N ARG A 108 5.25 2.36 -16.44
CA ARG A 108 4.58 3.62 -16.15
C ARG A 108 5.37 4.50 -15.19
N VAL A 109 5.82 3.91 -14.08
CA VAL A 109 6.65 4.59 -13.07
C VAL A 109 7.96 5.09 -13.66
N LYS A 110 8.60 4.33 -14.56
CA LYS A 110 9.82 4.77 -15.24
C LYS A 110 9.63 6.03 -16.08
N ARG A 111 8.43 6.28 -16.62
CA ARG A 111 8.12 7.46 -17.44
C ARG A 111 7.69 8.66 -16.59
N ASP A 112 7.10 8.43 -15.42
CA ASP A 112 6.61 9.47 -14.52
C ASP A 112 7.73 10.04 -13.62
N ALA A 113 8.08 11.32 -13.83
CA ALA A 113 9.10 12.01 -13.04
C ALA A 113 8.75 12.14 -11.56
N THR A 114 7.47 12.33 -11.23
CA THR A 114 7.00 12.40 -9.85
C THR A 114 7.16 11.04 -9.18
N CYS A 115 6.75 9.94 -9.83
CA CYS A 115 6.95 8.62 -9.25
C CYS A 115 8.44 8.33 -8.98
N ARG A 116 9.34 8.68 -9.92
CA ARG A 116 10.79 8.54 -9.72
C ARG A 116 11.30 9.38 -8.55
N LEU A 117 10.82 10.63 -8.43
CA LEU A 117 11.15 11.50 -7.31
C LEU A 117 10.71 10.89 -5.97
N LEU A 118 9.47 10.41 -5.87
CA LEU A 118 8.96 9.80 -4.62
C LEU A 118 9.69 8.51 -4.25
N MET A 119 10.20 7.75 -5.22
CA MET A 119 11.02 6.55 -4.98
C MET A 119 12.41 6.85 -4.41
N THR A 120 12.82 8.12 -4.32
CA THR A 120 14.02 8.50 -3.55
C THR A 120 13.81 8.34 -2.03
N VAL A 121 12.56 8.33 -1.58
CA VAL A 121 12.21 8.16 -0.16
C VAL A 121 12.39 6.68 0.24
N PRO A 122 13.09 6.38 1.36
CA PRO A 122 13.31 5.00 1.80
C PRO A 122 12.00 4.24 2.01
N GLY A 123 11.98 2.99 1.55
CA GLY A 123 10.82 2.10 1.66
C GLY A 123 9.74 2.32 0.60
N ILE A 124 9.86 3.33 -0.25
CA ILE A 124 8.93 3.57 -1.36
C ILE A 124 9.43 2.88 -2.62
N GLY A 125 8.60 2.00 -3.17
CA GLY A 125 8.81 1.35 -4.46
C GLY A 125 7.77 1.75 -5.49
N ALA A 126 7.85 1.17 -6.68
CA ALA A 126 6.99 1.51 -7.82
C ALA A 126 5.48 1.43 -7.52
N LEU A 127 5.03 0.38 -6.83
CA LEU A 127 3.61 0.22 -6.44
C LEU A 127 3.17 1.33 -5.48
N SER A 128 3.94 1.57 -4.42
CA SER A 128 3.63 2.58 -3.40
C SER A 128 3.67 3.99 -3.98
N ALA A 129 4.63 4.30 -4.85
CA ALA A 129 4.74 5.58 -5.53
C ALA A 129 3.55 5.83 -6.46
N LEU A 130 3.24 4.88 -7.36
CA LEU A 130 2.13 5.00 -8.30
C LEU A 130 0.78 5.08 -7.58
N ALA A 131 0.59 4.30 -6.51
CA ALA A 131 -0.62 4.35 -5.70
C ALA A 131 -0.77 5.70 -4.99
N PHE A 132 0.32 6.28 -4.50
CA PHE A 132 0.30 7.58 -3.86
C PHE A 132 -0.03 8.69 -4.87
N VAL A 133 0.71 8.74 -5.98
CA VAL A 133 0.50 9.73 -7.05
C VAL A 133 -0.92 9.66 -7.61
N SER A 134 -1.42 8.48 -7.94
CA SER A 134 -2.79 8.33 -8.48
C SER A 134 -3.90 8.57 -7.45
N THR A 135 -3.59 8.52 -6.15
CA THR A 135 -4.56 8.82 -5.09
C THR A 135 -4.65 10.31 -4.80
N ILE A 136 -3.50 10.97 -4.69
CA ILE A 136 -3.39 12.40 -4.36
C ILE A 136 -3.62 13.26 -5.61
N GLU A 137 -3.05 12.84 -6.74
CA GLU A 137 -3.10 13.41 -8.10
C GLU A 137 -2.52 14.81 -8.22
N ASP A 138 -2.91 15.73 -7.35
CA ASP A 138 -2.42 17.09 -7.29
C ASP A 138 -2.00 17.42 -5.84
N PRO A 139 -0.71 17.70 -5.59
CA PRO A 139 -0.20 18.02 -4.25
C PRO A 139 -0.66 19.39 -3.75
N THR A 140 -1.12 20.29 -4.64
CA THR A 140 -1.59 21.63 -4.22
C THR A 140 -2.96 21.58 -3.55
N ARG A 141 -3.73 20.50 -3.74
CA ARG A 141 -5.02 20.24 -3.08
C ARG A 141 -4.94 20.21 -1.56
N PHE A 142 -3.76 19.91 -1.02
CA PHE A 142 -3.53 19.88 0.42
C PHE A 142 -2.75 21.11 0.86
N ALA A 143 -3.48 22.06 1.47
CA ALA A 143 -2.87 23.24 2.08
C ALA A 143 -1.76 22.90 3.09
N ARG A 144 -1.89 21.76 3.79
CA ARG A 144 -0.91 21.26 4.76
C ARG A 144 -0.60 19.79 4.48
N SER A 145 0.67 19.41 4.40
CA SER A 145 1.10 18.01 4.15
C SER A 145 0.55 17.03 5.19
N ARG A 146 0.37 17.46 6.45
CA ARG A 146 -0.22 16.63 7.52
C ARG A 146 -1.63 16.12 7.21
N SER A 147 -2.36 16.80 6.31
CA SER A 147 -3.73 16.44 5.92
C SER A 147 -3.77 15.18 5.03
N VAL A 148 -2.67 14.85 4.35
CA VAL A 148 -2.58 13.65 3.49
C VAL A 148 -2.74 12.38 4.30
N GLY A 149 -2.18 12.33 5.52
CA GLY A 149 -2.36 11.19 6.41
C GLY A 149 -3.84 10.91 6.75
N ALA A 150 -4.64 11.97 6.91
CA ALA A 150 -6.08 11.82 7.14
C ALA A 150 -6.82 11.37 5.87
N HIS A 151 -6.41 11.87 4.71
CA HIS A 151 -6.98 11.47 3.41
C HIS A 151 -6.77 10.00 3.09
N LEU A 152 -5.65 9.42 3.52
CA LEU A 152 -5.36 7.99 3.39
C LEU A 152 -5.97 7.13 4.52
N GLY A 153 -6.65 7.76 5.49
CA GLY A 153 -7.26 7.06 6.63
C GLY A 153 -6.26 6.55 7.65
N LEU A 154 -5.08 7.16 7.75
CA LEU A 154 -3.99 6.81 8.66
C LEU A 154 -4.03 7.61 9.99
N THR A 155 -5.08 8.42 10.20
CA THR A 155 -5.28 9.18 11.44
C THR A 155 -6.31 8.48 12.33
N PRO A 156 -6.17 8.56 13.67
CA PRO A 156 -7.19 8.06 14.60
C PRO A 156 -8.57 8.66 14.30
N ARG A 157 -9.61 7.85 14.46
CA ARG A 157 -10.99 8.32 14.52
C ARG A 157 -11.19 9.05 15.85
N ARG A 158 -11.63 10.30 15.77
CA ARG A 158 -12.08 11.10 16.91
C ARG A 158 -13.58 10.87 17.09
N TYR A 159 -13.99 10.49 18.29
CA TYR A 159 -15.38 10.55 18.71
C TYR A 159 -15.48 11.65 19.76
N GLN A 160 -16.12 12.76 19.38
CA GLN A 160 -16.28 13.92 20.24
C GLN A 160 -17.77 14.25 20.37
N SER A 161 -18.30 14.20 21.59
CA SER A 161 -19.70 14.56 21.90
C SER A 161 -19.76 15.19 23.29
N GLY A 162 -20.18 16.45 23.40
CA GLY A 162 -20.32 17.16 24.68
C GLY A 162 -19.04 17.09 25.52
N GLU A 163 -19.04 16.21 26.53
CA GLU A 163 -17.95 15.99 27.49
C GLU A 163 -16.97 14.86 27.11
N MET A 164 -17.30 14.04 26.11
CA MET A 164 -16.45 12.92 25.69
C MET A 164 -15.57 13.29 24.50
N ASP A 165 -14.24 13.19 24.66
CA ASP A 165 -13.25 13.16 23.57
C ASP A 165 -12.49 11.82 23.65
N ARG A 166 -12.80 10.89 22.75
CA ARG A 166 -12.13 9.59 22.67
C ARG A 166 -11.42 9.44 21.33
N SER A 167 -10.17 8.99 21.38
CA SER A 167 -9.36 8.66 20.21
C SER A 167 -9.26 7.14 20.06
N GLY A 168 -9.84 6.60 18.98
CA GLY A 168 -9.95 5.15 18.74
C GLY A 168 -8.96 4.61 17.69
N HIS A 169 -9.37 3.55 17.01
CA HIS A 169 -8.66 3.02 15.84
C HIS A 169 -8.51 4.07 14.74
N ILE A 170 -7.64 3.81 13.75
CA ILE A 170 -7.57 4.66 12.55
C ILE A 170 -8.94 4.76 11.88
N SER A 171 -9.23 5.89 11.24
CA SER A 171 -10.52 6.09 10.57
C SER A 171 -10.77 5.05 9.49
N GLY A 172 -9.73 4.64 8.75
CA GLY A 172 -9.85 3.72 7.62
C GLY A 172 -10.56 4.33 6.39
N CYS A 173 -11.05 5.56 6.50
CA CYS A 173 -11.66 6.30 5.40
C CYS A 173 -10.62 6.66 4.33
N GLY A 174 -10.97 6.52 3.05
CA GLY A 174 -10.09 6.82 1.93
C GLY A 174 -9.58 5.57 1.23
N ASP A 175 -8.48 5.71 0.47
CA ASP A 175 -7.99 4.65 -0.39
C ASP A 175 -7.33 3.51 0.39
N VAL A 176 -7.98 2.34 0.38
CA VAL A 176 -7.50 1.15 1.09
C VAL A 176 -6.16 0.66 0.54
N LEU A 177 -5.97 0.68 -0.78
CA LEU A 177 -4.76 0.14 -1.41
C LEU A 177 -3.56 1.04 -1.13
N ALA A 178 -3.71 2.36 -1.29
CA ALA A 178 -2.67 3.31 -0.95
C ALA A 178 -2.30 3.23 0.54
N ARG A 179 -3.29 3.09 1.43
CA ARG A 179 -3.05 2.89 2.86
C ARG A 179 -2.25 1.61 3.14
N THR A 180 -2.63 0.48 2.53
CA THR A 180 -1.91 -0.79 2.66
C THR A 180 -0.47 -0.67 2.17
N LEU A 181 -0.25 -0.05 1.01
CA LEU A 181 1.09 0.14 0.44
C LEU A 181 1.97 1.08 1.27
N MET A 182 1.39 2.10 1.94
CA MET A 182 2.13 2.93 2.90
C MET A 182 2.50 2.15 4.16
N TYR A 183 1.62 1.26 4.63
CA TYR A 183 1.91 0.37 5.74
C TYR A 183 3.02 -0.64 5.40
N GLU A 184 2.97 -1.23 4.21
CA GLU A 184 4.04 -2.11 3.71
C GLU A 184 5.37 -1.36 3.57
N ALA A 185 5.36 -0.13 3.04
CA ALA A 185 6.55 0.71 2.98
C ALA A 185 7.15 0.97 4.37
N ALA A 186 6.32 1.22 5.38
CA ALA A 186 6.76 1.35 6.76
C ALA A 186 7.42 0.06 7.30
N ILE A 187 6.90 -1.11 6.95
CA ILE A 187 7.55 -2.39 7.28
C ILE A 187 8.92 -2.49 6.61
N VAL A 188 9.04 -2.10 5.33
CA VAL A 188 10.31 -2.11 4.60
C VAL A 188 11.34 -1.20 5.28
N ILE A 189 10.95 0.01 5.70
CA ILE A 189 11.84 0.92 6.45
C ILE A 189 12.36 0.25 7.73
N LEU A 190 11.48 -0.38 8.51
CA LEU A 190 11.87 -0.98 9.78
C LEU A 190 12.81 -2.18 9.62
N HIS A 191 12.61 -3.03 8.61
CA HIS A 191 13.30 -4.32 8.53
C HIS A 191 14.38 -4.40 7.44
N ARG A 192 14.23 -3.65 6.34
CA ARG A 192 15.08 -3.78 5.15
C ARG A 192 16.02 -2.61 4.96
N VAL A 193 15.66 -1.40 5.38
CA VAL A 193 16.57 -0.24 5.29
C VAL A 193 17.67 -0.39 6.34
N LYS A 194 18.91 -0.53 5.87
CA LYS A 194 20.10 -0.71 6.72
C LYS A 194 20.87 0.59 6.98
N ARG A 195 20.80 1.55 6.05
CA ARG A 195 21.40 2.87 6.22
C ARG A 195 20.79 3.59 7.44
N PRO A 196 21.59 4.34 8.23
CA PRO A 196 21.07 5.20 9.29
C PRO A 196 19.97 6.13 8.79
N LEU A 197 18.90 6.25 9.56
CA LEU A 197 17.73 7.02 9.17
C LEU A 197 16.95 7.45 10.41
N HIS A 198 16.95 8.74 10.72
CA HIS A 198 16.20 9.29 11.86
C HIS A 198 14.71 8.91 11.86
N LEU A 199 14.10 8.77 10.68
CA LEU A 199 12.72 8.32 10.55
C LEU A 199 12.52 6.88 11.08
N LYS A 200 13.51 6.01 10.88
CA LYS A 200 13.52 4.64 11.39
C LYS A 200 13.73 4.63 12.90
N ASP A 201 14.70 5.40 13.40
CA ASP A 201 15.01 5.46 14.84
C ASP A 201 13.82 6.01 15.63
N TRP A 202 13.21 7.08 15.12
CA TRP A 202 11.94 7.60 15.65
C TRP A 202 10.85 6.53 15.70
N ALA A 203 10.71 5.72 14.66
CA ALA A 203 9.69 4.67 14.62
C ALA A 203 10.01 3.52 15.59
N LEU A 204 11.29 3.14 15.76
CA LEU A 204 11.73 2.15 16.73
C LEU A 204 11.43 2.60 18.17
N ALA A 205 11.63 3.87 18.50
CA ALA A 205 11.20 4.42 19.79
C ALA A 205 9.67 4.28 20.02
N ILE A 206 8.86 4.28 18.96
CA ILE A 206 7.42 3.98 19.06
C ILE A 206 7.17 2.49 19.29
N VAL A 207 7.98 1.61 18.68
CA VAL A 207 7.87 0.17 18.90
C VAL A 207 8.03 -0.12 20.39
N GLU A 208 9.05 0.44 21.04
CA GLU A 208 9.31 0.23 22.47
C GLU A 208 8.16 0.73 23.36
N ARG A 209 7.65 1.94 23.10
CA ARG A 209 6.63 2.54 23.98
C ARG A 209 5.20 2.03 23.76
N ALA A 210 4.88 1.56 22.56
CA ALA A 210 3.49 1.40 22.10
C ALA A 210 3.24 0.17 21.21
N GLY A 211 4.29 -0.60 20.91
CA GLY A 211 4.21 -1.83 20.13
C GLY A 211 4.33 -1.63 18.61
N PRO A 212 4.69 -2.71 17.89
CA PRO A 212 5.07 -2.66 16.48
C PRO A 212 3.91 -2.26 15.55
N GLY A 213 2.67 -2.66 15.87
CA GLY A 213 1.49 -2.31 15.08
C GLY A 213 1.26 -0.80 15.03
N LYS A 214 1.26 -0.15 16.21
CA LYS A 214 1.08 1.31 16.32
C LYS A 214 2.25 2.07 15.68
N ALA A 215 3.49 1.58 15.86
CA ALA A 215 4.67 2.15 15.22
C ALA A 215 4.59 2.14 13.69
N ARG A 216 4.18 1.01 13.07
CA ARG A 216 4.01 0.90 11.61
C ARG A 216 2.97 1.87 11.07
N VAL A 217 1.83 2.02 11.76
CA VAL A 217 0.78 2.99 11.36
C VAL A 217 1.28 4.43 11.49
N ALA A 218 1.94 4.76 12.60
CA ALA A 218 2.51 6.09 12.82
C ALA A 218 3.58 6.42 11.77
N LEU A 219 4.43 5.46 11.42
CA LEU A 219 5.42 5.58 10.37
C LEU A 219 4.79 5.74 8.98
N ALA A 220 3.78 4.93 8.62
CA ALA A 220 3.05 5.09 7.37
C ALA A 220 2.39 6.47 7.24
N ARG A 221 1.84 7.00 8.34
CA ARG A 221 1.31 8.37 8.39
C ARG A 221 2.41 9.40 8.15
N LYS A 222 3.53 9.32 8.87
CA LYS A 222 4.65 10.26 8.73
C LYS A 222 5.28 10.19 7.33
N LEU A 223 5.39 9.00 6.77
CA LEU A 223 5.87 8.75 5.41
C LEU A 223 4.99 9.43 4.36
N SER A 224 3.66 9.33 4.50
CA SER A 224 2.71 10.03 3.62
C SER A 224 2.89 11.56 3.64
N VAL A 225 3.24 12.13 4.79
CA VAL A 225 3.53 13.57 4.93
C VAL A 225 4.84 13.93 4.23
N ILE A 226 5.88 13.09 4.37
CA ILE A 226 7.17 13.26 3.70
C ILE A 226 7.00 13.19 2.19
N LEU A 227 6.29 12.19 1.66
CA LEU A 227 6.04 12.06 0.22
C LEU A 227 5.36 13.29 -0.37
N HIS A 228 4.36 13.81 0.32
CA HIS A 228 3.70 15.04 -0.09
C HIS A 228 4.64 16.24 -0.08
N SER A 229 5.50 16.34 0.94
CA SER A 229 6.49 17.42 1.03
C SER A 229 7.51 17.36 -0.11
N VAL A 230 8.03 16.17 -0.40
CA VAL A 230 8.96 15.89 -1.51
C VAL A 230 8.30 16.24 -2.85
N TRP A 231 7.04 15.86 -3.05
CA TRP A 231 6.31 16.20 -4.27
C TRP A 231 6.15 17.71 -4.42
N ARG A 232 5.81 18.43 -3.34
CA ARG A 232 5.63 19.88 -3.37
C ARG A 232 6.93 20.65 -3.59
N SER A 233 8.05 20.18 -3.04
CA SER A 233 9.35 20.85 -3.24
C SER A 233 9.96 20.53 -4.60
N GLY A 234 9.62 19.37 -5.19
CA GLY A 234 10.31 18.87 -6.39
C GLY A 234 11.72 18.37 -6.10
N GLU A 235 12.14 18.36 -4.83
CA GLU A 235 13.49 17.97 -4.42
C GLU A 235 13.53 16.55 -3.88
N PRO A 236 14.59 15.77 -4.19
CA PRO A 236 14.71 14.39 -3.73
C PRO A 236 14.83 14.29 -2.22
N PHE A 237 14.48 13.12 -1.68
CA PHE A 237 14.59 12.85 -0.26
C PHE A 237 16.03 12.98 0.23
N ARG A 238 16.22 13.78 1.28
CA ARG A 238 17.50 13.95 1.96
C ARG A 238 17.59 12.98 3.14
N TRP A 239 18.67 12.22 3.18
CA TRP A 239 18.90 11.21 4.24
C TRP A 239 19.32 11.83 5.57
N GLU A 240 20.00 12.97 5.49
CA GLU A 240 20.43 13.76 6.63
C GLU A 240 19.48 14.97 6.78
N PRO A 241 19.22 15.40 8.02
CA PRO A 241 18.52 16.66 8.24
C PRO A 241 19.32 17.79 7.59
N ALA A 242 18.63 18.78 7.03
CA ALA A 242 19.30 19.99 6.56
C ALA A 242 20.06 20.59 7.75
N THR A 243 21.37 20.76 7.62
CA THR A 243 22.17 21.50 8.59
C THR A 243 21.54 22.88 8.69
N VAL A 244 20.92 23.15 9.84
CA VAL A 244 20.41 24.48 10.13
C VAL A 244 21.67 25.32 10.39
N ALA A 245 22.04 26.12 9.41
CA ALA A 245 23.07 27.15 9.56
C ALA A 245 22.51 28.31 10.40
#